data_AF-A0A6A4M8U7-F1
#
_entry.id   AF-A0A6A4M8U7-F1
#
_cell.length_a   1.000
_cell.length_b   1.000
_cell.length_c   1.000
_cell.angle_alpha   90.00
_cell.angle_beta   90.00
_cell.angle_gamma   90.00
#
_symmetry.space_group_name_H-M   'P 1'
#
loop_
_entity.id
_entity.type
_entity.pdbx_description
1 polymer ?
#
loop_
_entity_poly.entity_id
_entity_poly.type
_entity_poly.pdbx_seq_one_letter_code
_entity_poly.pdbx_strand_id
1 'polypeptide(L)'
;MNGPRFVIEATEAESMAQQSNLSLLQLLPTLVKSAQDLARPSISNYHVGAVGLASDGRIFTGVNLEFIGAPLHHSVHAEQFLLTNLAVHGAPRLLALAVSAAPCGHCRQFLQELRHAADLQILITSDQDQEKDQKPTKDLEKDGKPTKDLEKDGKPTKDGEKDDKPINYKPLISFLPYPFGPFDLLNEQTPLLLEHHNNGLQLQIQALPTSKNPILCNGHLKSHGKDELLEIAALEAANESHAPYSGCPSGVALMDCEGEIYKGFYMESAAYNPSWGRCRRRWWRTWQPGAAAGTRGLWLECWWRGKGRR
;
A
#
# COMPACT_ATOMS: atom_id res chain seq x y z
N MET A 1 19.73 -13.62 10.63
CA MET A 1 18.40 -13.07 11.00
C MET A 1 17.57 -13.09 9.74
N ASN A 2 16.41 -13.73 9.74
CA ASN A 2 15.52 -13.71 8.58
C ASN A 2 15.12 -12.25 8.30
N GLY A 3 15.14 -11.85 7.03
CA GLY A 3 14.80 -10.50 6.61
C GLY A 3 13.35 -10.11 6.89
N PRO A 4 12.98 -8.84 6.68
CA PRO A 4 11.60 -8.40 6.86
C PRO A 4 10.67 -9.17 5.92
N ARG A 5 9.57 -9.68 6.47
CA ARG A 5 8.56 -10.45 5.72
C ARG A 5 7.38 -9.54 5.40
N PHE A 6 7.11 -9.33 4.12
CA PHE A 6 5.97 -8.52 3.66
C PHE A 6 4.75 -9.35 3.28
N VAL A 7 4.91 -10.68 3.18
CA VAL A 7 3.85 -11.64 2.87
C VAL A 7 3.96 -12.82 3.83
N ILE A 8 2.82 -13.23 4.37
CA ILE A 8 2.64 -14.46 5.14
C ILE A 8 1.67 -15.32 4.34
N GLU A 9 2.13 -16.52 3.97
CA GLU A 9 1.32 -17.47 3.21
C GLU A 9 0.12 -17.95 4.02
N ALA A 10 -0.96 -18.34 3.34
CA ALA A 10 -2.23 -18.68 3.98
C ALA A 10 -2.09 -19.77 5.06
N THR A 11 -1.35 -20.83 4.76
CA THR A 11 -1.09 -21.95 5.70
C THR A 11 -0.30 -21.51 6.94
N GLU A 12 0.64 -20.58 6.77
CA GLU A 12 1.40 -20.01 7.88
C GLU A 12 0.54 -19.07 8.70
N ALA A 13 -0.26 -18.21 8.06
CA ALA A 13 -1.19 -17.30 8.72
C ALA A 13 -2.19 -18.07 9.60
N GLU A 14 -2.75 -19.18 9.07
CA GLU A 14 -3.61 -20.09 9.82
C GLU A 14 -2.89 -20.73 11.01
N SER A 15 -1.65 -21.19 10.82
CA SER A 15 -0.85 -21.77 11.91
C SER A 15 -0.56 -20.75 13.02
N MET A 16 -0.19 -19.51 12.66
CA MET A 16 0.04 -18.42 13.60
C MET A 16 -1.23 -18.08 14.40
N ALA A 17 -2.38 -18.05 13.73
CA ALA A 17 -3.68 -17.81 14.35
C ALA A 17 -4.04 -18.93 15.35
N GLN A 18 -3.87 -20.19 14.94
CA GLN A 18 -4.11 -21.36 15.80
C GLN A 18 -3.18 -21.40 17.03
N GLN A 19 -1.89 -21.16 16.84
CA GLN A 19 -0.91 -21.13 17.94
C GLN A 19 -1.20 -20.02 18.96
N SER A 20 -1.77 -18.91 18.50
CA SER A 20 -2.15 -17.78 19.35
C SER A 20 -3.59 -17.89 19.89
N ASN A 21 -4.33 -18.94 19.52
CA ASN A 21 -5.76 -19.10 19.80
C ASN A 21 -6.60 -17.87 19.36
N LEU A 22 -6.31 -17.35 18.17
CA LEU A 22 -6.98 -16.21 17.54
C LEU A 22 -7.59 -16.62 16.20
N SER A 23 -8.61 -15.90 15.75
CA SER A 23 -8.99 -15.89 14.32
C SER A 23 -8.00 -15.03 13.51
N LEU A 24 -7.99 -15.19 12.18
CA LEU A 24 -7.15 -14.36 11.30
C LEU A 24 -7.41 -12.86 11.46
N LEU A 25 -8.68 -12.45 11.64
CA LEU A 25 -9.05 -11.05 11.86
C LEU A 25 -8.51 -10.51 13.19
N GLN A 26 -8.46 -11.34 14.23
CA GLN A 26 -7.88 -10.99 15.52
C GLN A 26 -6.34 -11.02 15.49
N LEU A 27 -5.74 -11.79 14.58
CA LEU A 27 -4.30 -11.84 14.36
C LEU A 27 -3.77 -10.53 13.74
N LEU A 28 -4.47 -9.91 12.78
CA LEU A 28 -3.98 -8.72 12.07
C LEU A 28 -3.46 -7.59 12.98
N PRO A 29 -4.20 -7.10 14.00
CA PRO A 29 -3.71 -6.01 14.85
C PRO A 29 -2.44 -6.35 15.62
N THR A 30 -2.18 -7.63 15.94
CA THR A 30 -0.96 -8.03 16.65
C THR A 30 0.29 -7.88 15.80
N LEU A 31 0.13 -7.89 14.46
CA LEU A 31 1.20 -7.75 13.48
C LEU A 31 1.50 -6.29 13.11
N VAL A 32 0.60 -5.35 13.42
CA VAL A 32 0.73 -3.94 13.02
C VAL A 32 1.98 -3.28 13.62
N LYS A 33 2.34 -3.61 14.86
CA LYS A 33 3.53 -3.04 15.50
C LYS A 33 4.81 -3.46 14.77
N SER A 34 4.93 -4.74 14.43
CA SER A 34 6.05 -5.26 13.63
C SER A 34 6.12 -4.60 12.25
N ALA A 35 4.97 -4.29 11.63
CA ALA A 35 4.91 -3.54 10.38
C ALA A 35 5.45 -2.10 10.53
N GLN A 36 5.14 -1.39 11.62
CA GLN A 36 5.65 -0.03 11.86
C GLN A 36 7.19 0.03 11.92
N ASP A 37 7.84 -1.01 12.44
CA ASP A 37 9.31 -1.07 12.56
C ASP A 37 10.00 -1.14 11.18
N LEU A 38 9.26 -1.55 10.15
CA LEU A 38 9.72 -1.61 8.76
C LEU A 38 9.56 -0.28 8.00
N ALA A 39 8.82 0.69 8.55
CA ALA A 39 8.60 1.98 7.92
C ALA A 39 9.90 2.79 7.74
N ARG A 40 9.88 3.70 6.76
CA ARG A 40 11.01 4.60 6.44
C ARG A 40 10.55 6.07 6.31
N PRO A 41 9.98 6.67 7.37
CA PRO A 41 9.50 8.06 7.36
C PRO A 41 10.63 9.06 7.64
N SER A 42 11.56 9.21 6.70
CA SER A 42 12.76 10.03 6.86
C SER A 42 12.53 11.54 7.05
N ILE A 43 11.29 12.03 6.88
CA ILE A 43 10.91 13.44 7.02
C ILE A 43 10.09 13.64 8.30
N SER A 44 9.03 12.86 8.50
CA SER A 44 8.09 13.01 9.62
C SER A 44 8.51 12.28 10.88
N ASN A 45 9.35 11.24 10.77
CA ASN A 45 9.60 10.24 11.81
C ASN A 45 8.32 9.59 12.37
N TYR A 46 7.21 9.64 11.63
CA TYR A 46 5.93 9.06 12.02
C TYR A 46 5.75 7.70 11.36
N HIS A 47 5.94 6.62 12.14
CA HIS A 47 5.92 5.24 11.64
C HIS A 47 4.50 4.71 11.54
N VAL A 48 4.06 4.41 10.31
CA VAL A 48 2.74 3.83 10.02
C VAL A 48 2.93 2.45 9.40
N GLY A 49 2.36 1.45 10.06
CA GLY A 49 2.22 0.08 9.58
C GLY A 49 0.76 -0.23 9.27
N ALA A 50 0.55 -1.04 8.25
CA ALA A 50 -0.72 -1.59 7.80
C ALA A 50 -0.57 -3.09 7.57
N VAL A 51 -1.58 -3.87 7.92
CA VAL A 51 -1.62 -5.32 7.74
C VAL A 51 -2.97 -5.69 7.14
N GLY A 52 -2.96 -6.38 6.00
CA GLY A 52 -4.15 -6.73 5.25
C GLY A 52 -4.36 -8.23 5.12
N LEU A 53 -5.60 -8.69 5.27
CA LEU A 53 -6.02 -10.06 4.96
C LEU A 53 -6.63 -10.12 3.56
N ALA A 54 -6.04 -10.92 2.68
CA ALA A 54 -6.61 -11.21 1.37
C ALA A 54 -7.62 -12.37 1.43
N SER A 55 -8.49 -12.48 0.42
CA SER A 55 -9.51 -13.53 0.37
C SER A 55 -8.98 -14.94 0.09
N ASP A 56 -7.72 -15.05 -0.31
CA ASP A 56 -7.00 -16.32 -0.45
C ASP A 56 -6.30 -16.76 0.86
N GLY A 57 -6.51 -16.02 1.96
CA GLY A 57 -5.96 -16.32 3.28
C GLY A 57 -4.57 -15.75 3.54
N ARG A 58 -3.89 -15.19 2.53
CA ARG A 58 -2.58 -14.56 2.71
C ARG A 58 -2.69 -13.26 3.50
N ILE A 59 -1.68 -12.96 4.31
CA ILE A 59 -1.54 -11.68 5.02
C ILE A 59 -0.42 -10.86 4.38
N PHE A 60 -0.73 -9.60 4.08
CA PHE A 60 0.18 -8.65 3.48
C PHE A 60 0.52 -7.52 4.44
N THR A 61 1.76 -7.05 4.39
CA THR A 61 2.23 -5.90 5.18
C THR A 61 2.41 -4.68 4.28
N GLY A 62 2.04 -3.51 4.79
CA GLY A 62 2.32 -2.21 4.18
C GLY A 62 2.90 -1.22 5.16
N VAL A 63 3.74 -0.31 4.64
CA VAL A 63 4.48 0.67 5.43
C VAL A 63 4.57 2.00 4.74
N ASN A 64 4.67 3.09 5.50
CA ASN A 64 4.92 4.40 4.91
C ASN A 64 6.40 4.61 4.58
N LEU A 65 6.64 5.28 3.45
CA LEU A 65 7.96 5.63 2.94
C LEU A 65 7.99 7.11 2.57
N GLU A 66 9.07 7.80 2.93
CA GLU A 66 9.28 9.21 2.63
C GLU A 66 10.66 9.42 2.01
N PHE A 67 10.75 10.37 1.09
CA PHE A 67 11.95 10.58 0.27
C PHE A 67 12.48 12.00 0.44
N ILE A 68 13.62 12.13 1.13
CA ILE A 68 14.34 13.40 1.26
C ILE A 68 14.67 13.96 -0.12
N GLY A 69 14.38 15.24 -0.34
CA GLY A 69 14.66 15.95 -1.59
C GLY A 69 13.64 15.73 -2.70
N ALA A 70 12.60 14.93 -2.48
CA ALA A 70 11.45 14.82 -3.38
C ALA A 70 10.25 15.61 -2.82
N PRO A 71 9.37 16.15 -3.67
CA PRO A 71 8.10 16.73 -3.24
C PRO A 71 7.23 15.71 -2.47
N LEU A 72 6.43 16.18 -1.49
CA LEU A 72 5.63 15.33 -0.60
C LEU A 72 4.65 14.38 -1.32
N HIS A 73 4.18 14.70 -2.52
CA HIS A 73 3.32 13.80 -3.30
C HIS A 73 4.06 12.53 -3.78
N HIS A 74 5.39 12.47 -3.63
CA HIS A 74 6.17 11.25 -3.83
C HIS A 74 6.23 10.37 -2.57
N SER A 75 5.72 10.82 -1.43
CA SER A 75 5.59 9.96 -0.24
C SER A 75 4.59 8.85 -0.49
N VAL A 76 4.67 7.85 0.38
CA VAL A 76 3.97 6.58 0.28
C VAL A 76 3.29 6.33 1.59
N HIS A 77 2.00 6.07 1.55
CA HIS A 77 1.25 5.70 2.74
C HIS A 77 1.25 4.19 2.90
N ALA A 78 1.09 3.71 4.14
CA ALA A 78 1.12 2.29 4.44
C ALA A 78 0.02 1.51 3.70
N GLU A 79 -1.14 2.14 3.51
CA GLU A 79 -2.28 1.59 2.79
C GLU A 79 -2.02 1.49 1.29
N GLN A 80 -1.38 2.50 0.68
CA GLN A 80 -0.98 2.44 -0.74
C GLN A 80 0.08 1.37 -0.95
N PHE A 81 1.06 1.28 -0.03
CA PHE A 81 2.06 0.22 -0.08
C PHE A 81 1.40 -1.15 0.02
N LEU A 82 0.47 -1.33 0.96
CA LEU A 82 -0.25 -2.58 1.14
C LEU A 82 -0.96 -2.99 -0.15
N LEU A 83 -1.76 -2.11 -0.77
CA LEU A 83 -2.44 -2.45 -2.03
C LEU A 83 -1.45 -2.78 -3.15
N THR A 84 -0.30 -2.09 -3.20
CA THR A 84 0.75 -2.41 -4.17
C THR A 84 1.31 -3.80 -3.94
N ASN A 85 1.55 -4.16 -2.68
CA ASN A 85 2.01 -5.49 -2.28
C ASN A 85 0.99 -6.57 -2.66
N LEU A 86 -0.30 -6.36 -2.39
CA LEU A 86 -1.36 -7.26 -2.84
C LEU A 86 -1.34 -7.46 -4.37
N ALA A 87 -1.30 -6.36 -5.13
CA ALA A 87 -1.39 -6.40 -6.58
C ALA A 87 -0.19 -7.12 -7.22
N VAL A 88 1.04 -6.82 -6.78
CA VAL A 88 2.27 -7.48 -7.26
C VAL A 88 2.28 -8.98 -6.97
N HIS A 89 1.63 -9.41 -5.89
CA HIS A 89 1.49 -10.82 -5.53
C HIS A 89 0.19 -11.48 -6.03
N GLY A 90 -0.56 -10.80 -6.92
CA GLY A 90 -1.78 -11.32 -7.53
C GLY A 90 -2.88 -11.66 -6.53
N ALA A 91 -2.99 -10.91 -5.42
CA ALA A 91 -4.02 -11.13 -4.42
C ALA A 91 -5.40 -10.73 -4.97
N PRO A 92 -6.42 -11.60 -4.91
CA PRO A 92 -7.68 -11.40 -5.62
C PRO A 92 -8.57 -10.31 -5.00
N ARG A 93 -8.58 -10.20 -3.67
CA ARG A 93 -9.42 -9.23 -2.93
C ARG A 93 -8.84 -8.97 -1.55
N LEU A 94 -8.86 -7.72 -1.10
CA LEU A 94 -8.61 -7.35 0.29
C LEU A 94 -9.92 -7.43 1.09
N LEU A 95 -9.92 -8.21 2.17
CA LEU A 95 -11.09 -8.40 3.04
C LEU A 95 -11.06 -7.48 4.27
N ALA A 96 -9.89 -7.38 4.90
CA ALA A 96 -9.71 -6.60 6.11
C ALA A 96 -8.34 -5.91 6.15
N LEU A 97 -8.29 -4.76 6.81
CA LEU A 97 -7.12 -3.91 6.98
C LEU A 97 -7.01 -3.46 8.43
N ALA A 98 -5.95 -3.85 9.12
CA ALA A 98 -5.57 -3.27 10.41
C ALA A 98 -4.44 -2.24 10.19
N VAL A 99 -4.61 -1.02 10.70
CA VAL A 99 -3.67 0.07 10.48
C VAL A 99 -3.36 0.80 11.79
N SER A 100 -2.09 1.20 11.93
CA SER A 100 -1.60 1.88 13.14
C SER A 100 -2.14 3.29 13.38
N ALA A 101 -2.73 3.93 12.38
CA ALA A 101 -3.31 5.27 12.47
C ALA A 101 -4.50 5.38 11.50
N ALA A 102 -5.45 6.27 11.78
CA ALA A 102 -6.62 6.45 10.93
C ALA A 102 -6.22 6.77 9.47
N PRO A 103 -6.74 6.04 8.46
CA PRO A 103 -6.43 6.35 7.07
C PRO A 103 -6.81 7.77 6.71
N CYS A 104 -5.90 8.51 6.09
CA CYS A 104 -6.17 9.86 5.61
C CYS A 104 -7.13 9.84 4.40
N GLY A 105 -7.71 10.99 4.07
CA GLY A 105 -8.66 11.10 2.93
C GLY A 105 -8.08 10.59 1.60
N HIS A 106 -6.78 10.83 1.35
CA HIS A 106 -6.07 10.30 0.18
C HIS A 106 -6.08 8.78 0.11
N CYS A 107 -5.85 8.08 1.24
CA CYS A 107 -5.88 6.62 1.29
C CYS A 107 -7.30 6.06 1.22
N ARG A 108 -8.26 6.70 1.90
CA ARG A 108 -9.68 6.32 1.80
C ARG A 108 -10.18 6.37 0.36
N GLN A 109 -9.72 7.38 -0.39
CA GLN A 109 -10.04 7.54 -1.80
C GLN A 109 -9.33 6.52 -2.67
N PHE A 110 -8.04 6.23 -2.43
CA PHE A 110 -7.30 5.21 -3.17
C PHE A 110 -7.88 3.79 -2.97
N LEU A 111 -8.40 3.49 -1.77
CA LEU A 111 -9.08 2.23 -1.48
C LEU A 111 -10.38 2.04 -2.29
N GLN A 112 -10.97 3.10 -2.83
CA GLN A 112 -12.15 3.00 -3.72
C GLN A 112 -11.83 2.35 -5.06
N GLU A 113 -10.55 2.22 -5.43
CA GLU A 113 -10.12 1.50 -6.63
C GLU A 113 -10.25 -0.02 -6.51
N LEU A 114 -10.67 -0.53 -5.35
CA LEU A 114 -10.93 -1.94 -5.13
C LEU A 114 -12.36 -2.32 -5.54
N ARG A 115 -12.53 -3.51 -6.12
CA ARG A 115 -13.85 -4.09 -6.26
C ARG A 115 -14.43 -4.41 -4.88
N HIS A 116 -15.69 -4.02 -4.66
CA HIS A 116 -16.36 -4.11 -3.35
C HIS A 116 -15.68 -3.30 -2.24
N ALA A 117 -15.09 -2.14 -2.57
CA ALA A 117 -14.45 -1.26 -1.60
C ALA A 117 -15.32 -0.93 -0.38
N ALA A 118 -16.65 -0.82 -0.55
CA ALA A 118 -17.58 -0.54 0.54
C ALA A 118 -17.58 -1.60 1.66
N ASP A 119 -17.29 -2.87 1.32
CA ASP A 119 -17.29 -4.00 2.26
C ASP A 119 -15.96 -4.15 3.01
N LEU A 120 -14.91 -3.45 2.59
CA LEU A 120 -13.58 -3.56 3.18
C LEU A 120 -13.64 -3.19 4.66
N GLN A 121 -13.25 -4.13 5.52
CA GLN A 121 -13.23 -3.95 6.96
C GLN A 121 -11.94 -3.25 7.40
N ILE A 122 -12.04 -2.15 8.15
CA ILE A 122 -10.88 -1.39 8.63
C ILE A 122 -10.89 -1.34 10.16
N LEU A 123 -9.74 -1.65 10.75
CA LEU A 123 -9.45 -1.53 12.18
C LEU A 123 -8.29 -0.55 12.37
N ILE A 124 -8.45 0.40 13.28
CA ILE A 124 -7.40 1.33 13.68
C ILE A 124 -6.87 0.89 15.05
N THR A 125 -5.57 0.64 15.15
CA THR A 125 -4.95 0.06 16.38
C THR A 125 -4.40 1.10 17.35
N SER A 126 -4.33 2.38 16.99
CA SER A 126 -3.87 3.43 17.90
C SER A 126 -4.94 3.78 18.95
N ASP A 127 -4.52 3.83 20.22
CA ASP A 127 -5.38 4.16 21.36
C ASP A 127 -6.01 5.56 21.30
N GLN A 128 -5.36 6.52 20.62
CA GLN A 128 -5.80 7.94 20.60
C GLN A 128 -7.12 8.20 19.85
N ASP A 129 -7.57 7.28 18.99
CA ASP A 129 -8.82 7.45 18.23
C ASP A 129 -9.98 6.60 18.78
N GLN A 130 -9.71 5.67 19.70
CA GLN A 130 -10.74 4.89 20.40
C GLN A 130 -11.54 5.75 21.40
N GLU A 131 -10.95 6.83 21.93
CA GLU A 131 -11.61 7.74 22.90
C GLU A 131 -12.54 8.78 22.26
N LYS A 132 -12.40 9.11 20.96
CA LYS A 132 -13.25 10.13 20.31
C LYS A 132 -14.66 9.63 20.00
N ASP A 133 -14.86 8.33 19.89
CA ASP A 133 -16.15 7.71 19.57
C ASP A 133 -17.08 7.55 20.78
N GLN A 134 -16.64 7.92 21.99
CA GLN A 134 -17.43 7.78 23.23
C GLN A 134 -18.01 9.09 23.77
N LYS A 135 -17.89 10.23 23.08
CA LYS A 135 -18.50 11.47 23.58
C LYS A 135 -19.94 11.59 23.08
N PRO A 136 -20.96 11.54 23.96
CA PRO A 136 -22.31 11.91 23.56
C PRO A 136 -22.31 13.38 23.18
N THR A 137 -22.98 13.72 22.08
CA THR A 137 -23.40 15.08 21.78
C THR A 137 -24.20 15.60 22.97
N LYS A 138 -23.56 16.38 23.84
CA LYS A 138 -24.28 17.15 24.86
C LYS A 138 -24.86 18.36 24.18
N ASP A 139 -26.17 18.34 24.03
CA ASP A 139 -26.97 19.49 23.70
C ASP A 139 -26.67 20.65 24.66
N LEU A 140 -26.73 21.85 24.09
CA LEU A 140 -26.56 23.13 24.76
C LEU A 140 -27.69 23.36 25.76
N GLU A 141 -27.41 23.23 27.06
CA GLU A 141 -28.12 24.00 28.09
C GLU A 141 -27.14 24.61 29.09
N LYS A 142 -27.39 25.89 29.38
CA LYS A 142 -26.61 26.79 30.21
C LYS A 142 -27.07 26.74 31.67
N ASP A 143 -26.14 27.17 32.52
CA ASP A 143 -26.30 27.81 33.84
C ASP A 143 -26.36 26.92 35.10
N GLY A 144 -25.31 27.04 35.94
CA GLY A 144 -25.33 26.57 37.34
C GLY A 144 -23.95 26.41 38.00
N LYS A 145 -23.61 27.32 38.93
CA LYS A 145 -22.36 27.49 39.72
C LYS A 145 -21.86 26.25 40.52
N PRO A 146 -20.60 26.25 41.03
CA PRO A 146 -19.91 25.10 41.59
C PRO A 146 -20.10 24.95 43.12
N THR A 147 -20.00 23.72 43.60
CA THR A 147 -19.81 23.41 45.03
C THR A 147 -18.62 22.49 45.26
N LYS A 148 -18.03 22.72 46.42
CA LYS A 148 -16.72 22.32 46.95
C LYS A 148 -16.60 20.86 47.40
N ASP A 149 -15.34 20.43 47.43
CA ASP A 149 -14.63 19.53 48.35
C ASP A 149 -15.16 18.12 48.60
N LEU A 150 -14.30 17.11 48.38
CA LEU A 150 -13.94 16.06 49.35
C LEU A 150 -12.89 15.10 48.75
N GLU A 151 -11.69 15.13 49.32
CA GLU A 151 -10.70 14.04 49.24
C GLU A 151 -11.28 12.76 49.86
N LYS A 152 -10.92 11.59 49.32
CA LYS A 152 -10.71 10.35 50.10
C LYS A 152 -10.00 9.26 49.30
N ASP A 153 -8.80 8.94 49.79
CA ASP A 153 -8.25 7.62 50.08
C ASP A 153 -8.26 6.54 48.99
N GLY A 154 -7.05 6.20 48.56
CA GLY A 154 -6.77 5.01 47.77
C GLY A 154 -6.96 3.71 48.53
N LYS A 155 -7.36 2.67 47.79
CA LYS A 155 -7.07 1.27 48.11
C LYS A 155 -6.87 0.49 46.81
N PRO A 156 -5.83 -0.36 46.71
CA PRO A 156 -5.51 -1.06 45.48
C PRO A 156 -6.44 -2.27 45.29
N THR A 157 -7.09 -2.36 44.14
CA THR A 157 -7.74 -3.60 43.69
C THR A 157 -6.82 -4.34 42.75
N LYS A 158 -6.57 -5.60 43.12
CA LYS A 158 -5.83 -6.60 42.38
C LYS A 158 -6.66 -7.15 41.21
N ASP A 159 -5.91 -7.82 40.35
CA ASP A 159 -6.27 -8.89 39.44
C ASP A 159 -6.67 -8.44 38.03
N GLY A 160 -5.75 -8.74 37.10
CA GLY A 160 -5.85 -8.47 35.68
C GLY A 160 -6.98 -9.28 35.06
N GLU A 161 -8.03 -8.56 34.71
CA GLU A 161 -8.99 -8.96 33.72
C GLU A 161 -8.47 -8.40 32.39
N LYS A 162 -8.09 -9.28 31.45
CA LYS A 162 -7.77 -8.84 30.07
C LYS A 162 -9.05 -8.20 29.54
N ASP A 163 -9.00 -6.91 29.25
CA ASP A 163 -10.04 -6.15 28.56
C ASP A 163 -10.46 -6.90 27.29
N ASP A 164 -11.53 -7.69 27.36
CA ASP A 164 -12.12 -8.40 26.23
C ASP A 164 -13.01 -7.43 25.43
N LYS A 165 -12.46 -6.24 25.12
CA LYS A 165 -13.15 -5.27 24.27
C LYS A 165 -13.25 -5.89 22.87
N PRO A 166 -14.46 -6.03 22.31
CA PRO A 166 -14.64 -6.61 20.99
C PRO A 166 -13.87 -5.78 19.98
N ILE A 167 -12.98 -6.43 19.21
CA ILE A 167 -12.26 -5.79 18.11
C ILE A 167 -13.27 -5.30 17.09
N ASN A 168 -13.42 -3.98 17.00
CA ASN A 168 -14.46 -3.34 16.20
C ASN A 168 -13.90 -2.92 14.84
N TYR A 169 -14.01 -3.80 13.84
CA TYR A 169 -13.80 -3.44 12.45
C TYR A 169 -14.99 -2.62 11.94
N LYS A 170 -14.71 -1.57 11.18
CA LYS A 170 -15.73 -0.75 10.52
C LYS A 170 -15.55 -0.80 9.00
N PRO A 171 -16.63 -0.87 8.21
CA PRO A 171 -16.51 -0.87 6.75
C PRO A 171 -15.99 0.48 6.24
N LEU A 172 -15.25 0.49 5.12
CA LEU A 172 -14.67 1.70 4.52
C LEU A 172 -15.71 2.80 4.28
N ILE A 173 -16.95 2.43 3.92
CA ILE A 173 -18.06 3.38 3.72
C ILE A 173 -18.36 4.23 4.97
N SER A 174 -18.07 3.74 6.17
CA SER A 174 -18.21 4.51 7.41
C SER A 174 -17.16 5.62 7.56
N PHE A 175 -16.00 5.47 6.93
CA PHE A 175 -14.92 6.46 6.93
C PHE A 175 -15.00 7.43 5.75
N LEU A 176 -15.68 7.04 4.67
CA LEU A 176 -15.89 7.86 3.47
C LEU A 176 -17.32 7.65 2.95
N PRO A 177 -18.33 8.29 3.58
CA PRO A 177 -19.71 8.19 3.13
C PRO A 177 -19.88 8.90 1.78
N TYR A 178 -20.69 8.31 0.89
CA TYR A 178 -20.93 8.80 -0.47
C TYR A 178 -19.64 9.04 -1.26
N PRO A 179 -18.80 8.00 -1.44
CA PRO A 179 -17.51 8.15 -2.09
C PRO A 179 -17.70 8.46 -3.57
N PHE A 180 -16.81 9.30 -4.10
CA PHE A 180 -16.52 9.31 -5.52
C PHE A 180 -15.61 8.11 -5.83
N GLY A 181 -15.82 7.39 -6.92
CA GLY A 181 -15.08 6.17 -7.22
C GLY A 181 -15.14 5.75 -8.69
N PRO A 182 -14.61 4.56 -9.01
CA PRO A 182 -14.51 4.07 -10.38
C PRO A 182 -15.84 4.07 -11.12
N PHE A 183 -16.94 3.68 -10.47
CA PHE A 183 -18.26 3.58 -11.11
C PHE A 183 -18.93 4.93 -11.43
N ASP A 184 -18.38 6.04 -10.96
CA ASP A 184 -18.81 7.38 -11.40
C ASP A 184 -18.25 7.73 -12.79
N LEU A 185 -17.17 7.06 -13.21
CA LEU A 185 -16.44 7.34 -14.46
C LEU A 185 -16.41 6.15 -15.43
N LEU A 186 -16.46 4.93 -14.91
CA LEU A 186 -16.23 3.69 -15.63
C LEU A 186 -17.48 2.81 -15.61
N ASN A 187 -17.58 1.92 -16.59
CA ASN A 187 -18.63 0.90 -16.60
C ASN A 187 -18.33 -0.21 -15.57
N GLU A 188 -19.37 -0.92 -15.13
CA GLU A 188 -19.25 -1.96 -14.10
C GLU A 188 -18.32 -3.12 -14.47
N GLN A 189 -18.16 -3.38 -15.77
CA GLN A 189 -17.35 -4.47 -16.33
C GLN A 189 -15.85 -4.12 -16.40
N THR A 190 -15.49 -2.87 -16.16
CA THR A 190 -14.08 -2.44 -16.24
C THR A 190 -13.29 -3.09 -15.10
N PRO A 191 -12.19 -3.79 -15.38
CA PRO A 191 -11.32 -4.34 -14.36
C PRO A 191 -10.81 -3.24 -13.42
N LEU A 192 -10.88 -3.48 -12.12
CA LEU A 192 -10.39 -2.60 -11.06
C LEU A 192 -9.02 -3.05 -10.57
N LEU A 193 -8.48 -2.35 -9.55
CA LEU A 193 -7.06 -2.37 -9.20
C LEU A 193 -6.43 -3.76 -9.00
N LEU A 194 -7.13 -4.68 -8.33
CA LEU A 194 -6.62 -6.03 -8.02
C LEU A 194 -7.08 -7.09 -9.04
N GLU A 195 -7.92 -6.71 -10.00
CA GLU A 195 -8.36 -7.62 -11.06
C GLU A 195 -7.26 -7.76 -12.13
N HIS A 196 -7.33 -8.79 -12.96
CA HIS A 196 -6.28 -9.06 -13.94
C HIS A 196 -6.24 -7.98 -15.05
N HIS A 197 -5.06 -7.42 -15.33
CA HIS A 197 -4.83 -6.42 -16.38
C HIS A 197 -3.91 -6.96 -17.48
N ASN A 198 -4.23 -6.64 -18.73
CA ASN A 198 -3.31 -6.76 -19.85
C ASN A 198 -3.56 -5.64 -20.86
N ASN A 199 -2.66 -4.66 -20.90
CA ASN A 199 -2.78 -3.50 -21.78
C ASN A 199 -2.37 -3.77 -23.25
N GLY A 200 -1.97 -5.00 -23.59
CA GLY A 200 -1.67 -5.41 -24.97
C GLY A 200 -0.48 -4.69 -25.60
N LEU A 201 0.41 -4.12 -24.78
CA LEU A 201 1.63 -3.46 -25.23
C LEU A 201 2.63 -4.51 -25.73
N GLN A 202 3.34 -4.14 -26.79
CA GLN A 202 4.40 -4.96 -27.38
C GLN A 202 5.65 -4.09 -27.55
N LEU A 203 6.81 -4.68 -27.28
CA LEU A 203 8.09 -4.12 -27.68
C LEU A 203 8.34 -4.49 -29.14
N GLN A 204 8.54 -3.48 -29.99
CA GLN A 204 9.12 -3.72 -31.31
C GLN A 204 10.63 -3.85 -31.14
N ILE A 205 11.10 -5.05 -30.77
CA ILE A 205 12.52 -5.38 -30.81
C ILE A 205 12.86 -5.55 -32.31
N GLN A 206 13.15 -4.44 -32.98
CA GLN A 206 13.81 -4.51 -34.26
C GLN A 206 15.20 -5.09 -34.00
N ALA A 207 15.48 -6.27 -34.53
CA ALA A 207 16.85 -6.75 -34.66
C ALA A 207 17.63 -5.69 -35.47
N LEU A 208 18.31 -4.79 -34.77
CA LEU A 208 19.02 -3.69 -35.41
C LEU A 208 20.23 -4.27 -36.15
N PRO A 209 20.40 -3.97 -37.46
CA PRO A 209 21.65 -4.23 -38.14
C PRO A 209 22.75 -3.40 -37.46
N THR A 210 23.95 -3.97 -37.38
CA THR A 210 25.18 -3.37 -36.85
C THR A 210 25.43 -1.97 -37.39
N SER A 211 24.91 -0.93 -36.72
CA SER A 211 25.14 0.46 -37.08
C SER A 211 25.42 1.33 -35.86
N LYS A 212 26.47 2.12 -36.00
CA LYS A 212 27.11 2.95 -34.99
C LYS A 212 26.27 4.20 -34.70
N ASN A 213 25.30 4.10 -33.78
CA ASN A 213 24.97 5.16 -32.79
C ASN A 213 23.64 4.85 -32.08
N PRO A 214 23.65 4.36 -30.83
CA PRO A 214 22.51 4.47 -29.96
C PRO A 214 22.71 5.71 -29.07
N ILE A 215 22.02 6.80 -29.40
CA ILE A 215 21.69 7.84 -28.43
C ILE A 215 20.23 7.60 -28.08
N LEU A 216 19.97 7.21 -26.83
CA LEU A 216 18.87 7.66 -25.95
C LEU A 216 18.81 6.76 -24.68
N CYS A 217 19.92 6.67 -23.93
CA CYS A 217 19.90 6.22 -22.53
C CYS A 217 20.81 7.16 -21.73
N ASN A 218 20.25 7.94 -20.79
CA ASN A 218 21.03 8.78 -19.87
C ASN A 218 21.65 7.95 -18.73
N GLY A 219 22.45 6.93 -19.07
CA GLY A 219 23.08 6.05 -18.09
C GLY A 219 23.79 4.89 -18.78
N HIS A 220 25.04 4.67 -18.41
CA HIS A 220 26.04 3.91 -19.16
C HIS A 220 26.16 2.47 -18.64
N LEU A 221 25.88 1.46 -19.48
CA LEU A 221 26.71 0.27 -19.69
C LEU A 221 26.14 -0.57 -20.85
N LYS A 222 26.91 -0.74 -21.92
CA LYS A 222 26.55 -1.65 -23.03
C LYS A 222 26.78 -3.09 -22.59
N SER A 223 25.79 -3.72 -21.95
CA SER A 223 25.72 -5.18 -21.85
C SER A 223 24.46 -5.64 -22.58
N HIS A 224 24.63 -5.97 -23.86
CA HIS A 224 23.56 -6.20 -24.84
C HIS A 224 22.48 -7.23 -24.43
N GLY A 225 22.65 -8.02 -23.37
CA GLY A 225 21.64 -8.97 -22.88
C GLY A 225 20.93 -8.59 -21.57
N LYS A 226 21.47 -7.66 -20.76
CA LYS A 226 20.83 -7.27 -19.49
C LYS A 226 19.82 -6.13 -19.67
N ASP A 227 20.04 -5.28 -20.66
CA ASP A 227 19.13 -4.20 -21.01
C ASP A 227 17.80 -4.77 -21.54
N GLU A 228 17.86 -5.84 -22.34
CA GLU A 228 16.69 -6.54 -22.88
C GLU A 228 15.81 -7.15 -21.77
N LEU A 229 16.41 -7.73 -20.72
CA LEU A 229 15.65 -8.26 -19.59
C LEU A 229 14.91 -7.17 -18.81
N LEU A 230 15.53 -5.99 -18.65
CA LEU A 230 14.89 -4.82 -18.03
C LEU A 230 13.76 -4.27 -18.90
N GLU A 231 13.94 -4.23 -20.22
CA GLU A 231 12.90 -3.83 -21.17
C GLU A 231 11.68 -4.75 -21.09
N ILE A 232 11.91 -6.07 -21.11
CA ILE A 232 10.85 -7.08 -21.00
C ILE A 232 10.11 -6.94 -19.66
N ALA A 233 10.84 -6.85 -18.54
CA ALA A 233 10.23 -6.71 -17.22
C ALA A 233 9.41 -5.40 -17.09
N ALA A 234 9.88 -4.30 -17.67
CA ALA A 234 9.15 -3.04 -17.69
C ALA A 234 7.90 -3.11 -18.57
N LEU A 235 7.97 -3.83 -19.71
CA LEU A 235 6.83 -4.08 -20.58
C LEU A 235 5.77 -4.93 -19.87
N GLU A 236 6.17 -6.01 -19.21
CA GLU A 236 5.25 -6.86 -18.42
C GLU A 236 4.52 -6.03 -17.36
N ALA A 237 5.26 -5.24 -16.58
CA ALA A 237 4.65 -4.34 -15.61
C ALA A 237 3.72 -3.30 -16.28
N ALA A 238 4.08 -2.76 -17.44
CA ALA A 238 3.20 -1.86 -18.16
C ALA A 238 1.91 -2.56 -18.61
N ASN A 239 2.00 -3.84 -19.02
CA ASN A 239 0.83 -4.65 -19.36
C ASN A 239 -0.06 -4.93 -18.15
N GLU A 240 0.52 -5.12 -16.96
CA GLU A 240 -0.20 -5.33 -15.70
C GLU A 240 -0.73 -4.03 -15.06
N SER A 241 -0.40 -2.85 -15.59
CA SER A 241 -0.77 -1.57 -14.97
C SER A 241 -2.27 -1.24 -15.04
N HIS A 242 -2.80 -0.65 -13.96
CA HIS A 242 -4.18 -0.15 -13.86
C HIS A 242 -4.22 1.32 -14.29
N ALA A 243 -4.62 1.61 -15.54
CA ALA A 243 -4.69 2.97 -16.08
C ALA A 243 -5.95 3.26 -16.91
N PRO A 244 -7.17 2.99 -16.39
CA PRO A 244 -8.39 3.11 -17.16
C PRO A 244 -8.81 4.56 -17.44
N TYR A 245 -8.32 5.54 -16.67
CA TYR A 245 -8.77 6.92 -16.77
C TYR A 245 -7.97 7.69 -17.81
N SER A 246 -6.63 7.59 -17.77
CA SER A 246 -5.77 8.32 -18.70
C SER A 246 -5.47 7.54 -19.98
N GLY A 247 -5.71 6.22 -20.01
CA GLY A 247 -5.30 5.34 -21.11
C GLY A 247 -3.78 5.34 -21.35
N CYS A 248 -2.99 5.63 -20.31
CA CYS A 248 -1.53 5.63 -20.37
C CYS A 248 -1.04 4.54 -19.42
N PRO A 249 -0.85 3.29 -19.86
CA PRO A 249 -0.21 2.25 -19.07
C PRO A 249 1.31 2.46 -18.97
N SER A 250 1.94 2.04 -17.87
CA SER A 250 3.40 2.06 -17.73
C SER A 250 3.92 1.14 -16.64
N GLY A 251 5.16 0.72 -16.84
CA GLY A 251 5.92 -0.09 -15.91
C GLY A 251 7.37 0.39 -15.81
N VAL A 252 8.01 0.03 -14.71
CA VAL A 252 9.42 0.28 -14.44
C VAL A 252 10.07 -1.05 -14.06
N ALA A 253 11.33 -1.23 -14.48
CA ALA A 253 12.16 -2.34 -14.03
C ALA A 253 13.51 -1.83 -13.52
N LEU A 254 13.98 -2.43 -12.42
CA LEU A 254 15.26 -2.12 -11.79
C LEU A 254 16.06 -3.40 -11.60
N MET A 255 17.39 -3.28 -11.65
CA MET A 255 18.30 -4.38 -11.30
C MET A 255 19.18 -3.97 -10.12
N ASP A 256 19.32 -4.84 -9.13
CA ASP A 256 20.26 -4.63 -8.03
C ASP A 256 21.72 -4.99 -8.41
N CYS A 257 22.64 -4.95 -7.44
CA CYS A 257 24.04 -5.28 -7.68
C CYS A 257 24.30 -6.78 -7.80
N GLU A 258 23.37 -7.61 -7.33
CA GLU A 258 23.36 -9.06 -7.39
C GLU A 258 22.82 -9.56 -8.75
N GLY A 259 22.09 -8.71 -9.48
CA GLY A 259 21.50 -9.00 -10.77
C GLY A 259 20.01 -9.36 -10.72
N GLU A 260 19.37 -9.24 -9.55
CA GLU A 260 17.94 -9.49 -9.37
C GLU A 260 17.14 -8.33 -9.98
N ILE A 261 16.09 -8.69 -10.72
CA ILE A 261 15.22 -7.74 -11.41
C ILE A 261 13.92 -7.55 -10.61
N TYR A 262 13.59 -6.28 -10.38
CA TYR A 262 12.36 -5.86 -9.73
C TYR A 262 11.51 -5.08 -10.72
N LYS A 263 10.22 -5.39 -10.80
CA LYS A 263 9.27 -4.68 -11.65
C LYS A 263 8.18 -4.01 -10.81
N GLY A 264 7.69 -2.87 -11.29
CA GLY A 264 6.60 -2.13 -10.67
C GLY A 264 5.72 -1.49 -11.73
N PHE A 265 4.42 -1.45 -11.47
CA PHE A 265 3.44 -0.93 -12.41
C PHE A 265 2.66 0.24 -11.85
N TYR A 266 2.11 1.03 -12.77
CA TYR A 266 1.32 2.20 -12.45
C TYR A 266 -0.10 1.81 -12.02
N MET A 267 -0.66 2.53 -11.04
CA MET A 267 -2.03 2.31 -10.57
C MET A 267 -2.75 3.65 -10.44
N GLU A 268 -3.72 3.91 -11.30
CA GLU A 268 -4.49 5.14 -11.24
C GLU A 268 -5.59 5.13 -10.19
N SER A 269 -6.03 6.33 -9.83
CA SER A 269 -7.28 6.51 -9.12
C SER A 269 -8.22 7.45 -9.86
N ALA A 270 -9.52 7.20 -9.76
CA ALA A 270 -10.60 8.05 -10.26
C ALA A 270 -10.42 9.52 -9.84
N ALA A 271 -9.88 9.75 -8.64
CA ALA A 271 -9.64 11.08 -8.10
C ALA A 271 -8.31 11.73 -8.55
N TYR A 272 -7.58 11.11 -9.49
CA TYR A 272 -6.30 11.54 -10.07
C TYR A 272 -5.15 11.67 -9.06
N ASN A 273 -5.22 12.59 -8.10
CA ASN A 273 -4.15 12.85 -7.13
C ASN A 273 -3.77 11.61 -6.29
N PRO A 274 -4.71 10.70 -5.93
CA PRO A 274 -4.36 9.46 -5.24
C PRO A 274 -3.64 8.42 -6.10
N SER A 275 -3.51 8.67 -7.41
CA SER A 275 -2.81 7.77 -8.32
C SER A 275 -1.39 7.49 -7.85
N TRP A 276 -1.01 6.25 -8.02
CA TRP A 276 0.24 5.70 -7.58
C TRP A 276 1.27 5.70 -8.72
N GLY A 277 2.21 6.64 -8.66
CA GLY A 277 3.09 7.06 -9.76
C GLY A 277 4.22 6.12 -10.21
N ARG A 278 4.52 6.30 -11.51
CA ARG A 278 5.28 5.57 -12.55
C ARG A 278 6.78 5.31 -12.40
N CYS A 279 7.48 5.98 -11.49
CA CYS A 279 8.86 5.67 -11.19
C CYS A 279 9.23 6.25 -9.83
N ARG A 280 9.00 5.48 -8.77
CA ARG A 280 9.52 5.85 -7.46
C ARG A 280 10.93 5.29 -7.37
N ARG A 281 11.88 6.08 -7.85
CA ARG A 281 13.35 5.82 -7.98
C ARG A 281 14.06 5.20 -6.76
N ARG A 282 13.37 5.05 -5.63
CA ARG A 282 13.92 4.57 -4.36
C ARG A 282 13.06 3.50 -3.66
N TRP A 283 11.96 3.08 -4.28
CA TRP A 283 11.00 2.14 -3.71
C TRP A 283 11.58 0.76 -3.39
N TRP A 284 12.41 0.25 -4.29
CA TRP A 284 12.90 -1.13 -4.22
C TRP A 284 14.16 -1.28 -3.37
N ARG A 285 14.92 -0.19 -3.22
CA ARG A 285 16.13 -0.14 -2.41
C ARG A 285 15.84 -0.29 -0.90
N THR A 286 14.61 -0.02 -0.49
CA THR A 286 14.10 -0.24 0.88
C THR A 286 13.42 -1.60 1.08
N TRP A 287 13.20 -2.36 0.00
CA TRP A 287 12.50 -3.65 0.01
C TRP A 287 13.42 -4.82 0.38
N GLN A 288 14.74 -4.64 0.35
CA GLN A 288 15.68 -5.69 0.74
C GLN A 288 16.04 -5.70 2.23
N PRO A 289 16.14 -6.89 2.86
CA PRO A 289 16.99 -7.08 4.02
C PRO A 289 18.46 -6.81 3.64
N GLY A 290 19.05 -5.72 4.14
CA GLY A 290 20.51 -5.52 4.09
C GLY A 290 21.06 -4.52 3.06
N ALA A 291 20.23 -3.80 2.31
CA ALA A 291 20.72 -2.80 1.37
C ALA A 291 21.29 -1.55 2.09
N ALA A 292 22.62 -1.51 2.25
CA ALA A 292 23.34 -0.36 2.79
C ALA A 292 23.29 0.86 1.85
N ALA A 293 23.29 2.05 2.44
CA ALA A 293 23.33 3.33 1.74
C ALA A 293 24.69 3.52 1.02
N GLY A 294 24.79 3.20 -0.28
CA GLY A 294 26.02 3.51 -1.02
C GLY A 294 26.16 2.97 -2.46
N THR A 295 25.49 1.89 -2.84
CA THR A 295 25.66 1.24 -4.16
C THR A 295 24.95 1.94 -5.34
N ARG A 296 25.56 1.95 -6.53
CA ARG A 296 24.98 2.50 -7.77
C ARG A 296 24.28 1.35 -8.53
N GLY A 297 22.98 1.49 -8.82
CA GLY A 297 22.21 0.55 -9.66
C GLY A 297 22.09 1.04 -11.12
N LEU A 298 21.64 0.16 -12.01
CA LEU A 298 21.27 0.44 -13.41
C LEU A 298 19.74 0.62 -13.52
N TRP A 299 19.27 1.50 -14.41
CA TRP A 299 17.87 1.96 -14.45
C TRP A 299 17.35 2.06 -15.89
N LEU A 300 16.11 1.63 -16.14
CA LEU A 300 15.39 1.87 -17.39
C LEU A 300 13.92 2.23 -17.09
N GLU A 301 13.44 3.32 -17.70
CA GLU A 301 12.03 3.75 -17.65
C GLU A 301 11.47 3.71 -19.07
N CYS A 302 10.37 2.99 -19.30
CA CYS A 302 9.72 2.92 -20.60
C CYS A 302 8.29 3.47 -20.53
N TRP A 303 7.93 4.29 -21.53
CA TRP A 303 6.68 5.04 -21.57
C TRP A 303 5.89 4.68 -22.83
N TRP A 304 4.64 4.26 -22.66
CA TRP A 304 3.72 4.00 -23.77
C TRP A 304 2.56 4.99 -23.74
N ARG A 305 2.36 5.69 -24.86
CA ARG A 305 1.22 6.57 -25.08
C ARG A 305 0.36 5.93 -26.17
N GLY A 306 -0.81 5.42 -25.82
CA GLY A 306 -1.75 4.88 -26.79
C GLY A 306 -2.18 5.97 -27.77
N LYS A 307 -1.83 5.84 -29.06
CA LYS A 307 -2.52 6.60 -30.11
C LYS A 307 -3.90 5.97 -30.28
N GLY A 308 -4.91 6.50 -29.59
CA GLY A 308 -6.29 6.15 -29.86
C GLY A 308 -6.61 6.39 -31.34
N ARG A 309 -7.00 5.33 -32.05
CA ARG A 309 -7.71 5.50 -33.33
C ARG A 309 -9.09 6.05 -32.98
N ARG A 310 -9.39 7.26 -33.47
CA ARG A 310 -10.76 7.76 -33.58
C ARG A 310 -11.53 6.90 -34.56
#